data_AF-A0A6G3UXS6-F1
#
_entry.id   AF-A0A6G3UXS6-F1
#
_cell.length_a   1.000
_cell.length_b   1.000
_cell.length_c   1.000
_cell.angle_alpha   90.00
_cell.angle_beta   90.00
_cell.angle_gamma   90.00
#
_symmetry.space_group_name_H-M   'P 1'
#
loop_
_entity.id
_entity.type
_entity.pdbx_description
1 polymer ?
#
loop_
_entity_poly.entity_id
_entity_poly.type
_entity_poly.pdbx_seq_one_letter_code
_entity_poly.pdbx_strand_id
1 'polypeptide(L)'
;MTVLRHSVTVLAVGPELVRELASLLWDTAESTRADGGAVLMPDGQPVTGLRLAKGRHLKSGARYEIDGPDDAERMTLGIREWRRTKAVEVEQLVTAPDLSGRLTLRLASPDRPGLLEARGRMWGPDGSGALRRGSGKARADLVAWWSAATLPPGAPPAARAPATARVRHLLGEGRLYLRPRRA
;
A
#
# COMPACT_ATOMS: atom_id res chain seq x y z
N MET A 1 1.04 9.27 27.68
CA MET A 1 0.91 8.68 26.34
C MET A 1 1.93 7.56 26.21
N THR A 2 1.47 6.32 26.07
CA THR A 2 2.35 5.13 26.07
C THR A 2 3.00 4.93 24.70
N VAL A 3 4.27 4.51 24.66
CA VAL A 3 4.99 4.23 23.40
C VAL A 3 5.48 2.79 23.41
N LEU A 4 4.96 1.98 22.49
CA LEU A 4 5.43 0.62 22.23
C LEU A 4 6.48 0.66 21.11
N ARG A 5 7.65 0.05 21.36
CA ARG A 5 8.71 -0.13 20.35
C ARG A 5 8.99 -1.62 20.22
N HIS A 6 8.89 -2.15 19.01
CA HIS A 6 9.11 -3.56 18.75
C HIS A 6 9.94 -3.77 17.49
N SER A 7 10.83 -4.77 17.52
CA SER A 7 11.63 -5.18 16.36
C SER A 7 11.33 -6.63 16.03
N VAL A 8 11.10 -6.92 14.75
CA VAL A 8 10.77 -8.27 14.27
C VAL A 8 11.70 -8.64 13.13
N THR A 9 12.16 -9.89 13.14
CA THR A 9 12.88 -10.51 12.04
C THR A 9 11.91 -11.39 11.27
N VAL A 10 11.81 -11.20 9.96
CA VAL A 10 10.85 -11.93 9.09
C VAL A 10 11.56 -12.56 7.92
N LEU A 11 10.95 -13.55 7.28
CA LEU A 11 11.51 -14.18 6.07
C LEU A 11 11.81 -13.11 5.00
N ALA A 12 13.00 -13.20 4.41
CA ALA A 12 13.43 -12.27 3.39
C ALA A 12 12.72 -12.58 2.07
N VAL A 13 11.95 -11.63 1.56
CA VAL A 13 11.48 -11.67 0.17
C VAL A 13 12.62 -11.22 -0.74
N GLY A 14 12.96 -12.04 -1.73
CA GLY A 14 14.04 -11.76 -2.68
C GLY A 14 13.68 -10.69 -3.73
N PRO A 15 14.69 -10.05 -4.36
CA PRO A 15 14.47 -8.98 -5.34
C PRO A 15 13.77 -9.44 -6.61
N GLU A 16 14.00 -10.67 -7.05
CA GLU A 16 13.37 -11.21 -8.26
C GLU A 16 11.86 -11.39 -8.08
N LEU A 17 11.43 -11.98 -6.95
CA LEU A 17 10.00 -12.18 -6.68
C LEU A 17 9.24 -10.84 -6.60
N VAL A 18 9.81 -9.82 -5.95
CA VAL A 18 9.17 -8.50 -5.87
C VAL A 18 9.07 -7.85 -7.25
N ARG A 19 10.11 -7.99 -8.08
CA ARG A 19 10.11 -7.45 -9.45
C ARG A 19 9.08 -8.16 -10.33
N GLU A 20 9.02 -9.48 -10.24
CA GLU A 20 8.05 -10.30 -10.97
C GLU A 20 6.62 -9.94 -10.60
N LEU A 21 6.31 -9.87 -9.30
CA LEU A 21 4.98 -9.48 -8.81
C LEU A 21 4.63 -8.05 -9.22
N ALA A 22 5.56 -7.10 -9.13
CA ALA A 22 5.33 -5.72 -9.54
C ALA A 22 5.06 -5.61 -11.06
N SER A 23 5.82 -6.33 -11.89
CA SER A 23 5.57 -6.39 -13.34
C SER A 23 4.22 -7.03 -13.63
N LEU A 24 3.93 -8.19 -13.04
CA LEU A 24 2.68 -8.91 -13.24
C LEU A 24 1.47 -8.03 -12.89
N LEU A 25 1.50 -7.34 -11.74
CA LEU A 25 0.42 -6.44 -11.34
C LEU A 25 0.26 -5.26 -12.31
N TRP A 26 1.39 -4.68 -12.76
CA TRP A 26 1.37 -3.60 -13.72
C TRP A 26 0.80 -4.05 -15.07
N ASP A 27 1.31 -5.15 -15.61
CA ASP A 27 0.92 -5.69 -16.91
C ASP A 27 -0.55 -6.13 -16.89
N THR A 28 -0.99 -6.75 -15.80
CA THR A 28 -2.41 -7.07 -15.56
C THR A 28 -3.26 -5.81 -15.59
N ALA A 29 -2.87 -4.77 -14.86
CA ALA A 29 -3.61 -3.51 -14.87
C ALA A 29 -3.65 -2.87 -16.26
N GLU A 30 -2.51 -2.69 -16.94
CA GLU A 30 -2.45 -2.10 -18.30
C GLU A 30 -3.19 -2.91 -19.36
N SER A 31 -3.35 -4.22 -19.16
CA SER A 31 -4.13 -5.07 -20.05
C SER A 31 -5.64 -4.78 -20.00
N THR A 32 -6.11 -4.11 -18.93
CA THR A 32 -7.52 -3.72 -18.80
C THR A 32 -7.83 -2.44 -19.57
N ARG A 33 -9.07 -2.33 -20.03
CA ARG A 33 -9.61 -1.11 -20.67
C ARG A 33 -10.84 -0.61 -19.94
N ALA A 34 -11.21 0.64 -20.13
CA ALA A 34 -12.47 1.17 -19.61
C ALA A 34 -13.43 1.51 -20.75
N ASP A 35 -14.69 1.10 -20.62
CA ASP A 35 -15.78 1.41 -21.53
C ASP A 35 -17.08 1.62 -20.76
N GLY A 36 -17.79 2.73 -21.02
CA GLY A 36 -19.03 3.07 -20.31
C GLY A 36 -18.92 3.13 -18.78
N GLY A 37 -17.70 3.26 -18.23
CA GLY A 37 -17.41 3.18 -16.79
C GLY A 37 -17.10 1.77 -16.28
N ALA A 38 -17.39 0.70 -17.03
CA ALA A 38 -16.93 -0.64 -16.71
C ALA A 38 -15.41 -0.76 -16.96
N VAL A 39 -14.70 -1.47 -16.08
CA VAL A 39 -13.31 -1.90 -16.33
C VAL A 39 -13.38 -3.30 -16.90
N LEU A 40 -12.85 -3.50 -18.10
CA LEU A 40 -12.89 -4.76 -18.82
C LEU A 40 -11.51 -5.41 -18.82
N MET A 41 -11.50 -6.71 -18.54
CA MET A 41 -10.36 -7.60 -18.75
C MET A 41 -10.05 -7.75 -20.26
N PRO A 42 -8.87 -8.29 -20.63
CA PRO A 42 -8.48 -8.48 -22.03
C PRO A 42 -9.46 -9.34 -22.86
N ASP A 43 -10.14 -10.28 -22.20
CA ASP A 43 -11.18 -11.14 -22.78
C ASP A 43 -12.54 -10.42 -22.98
N GLY A 44 -12.62 -9.13 -22.61
CA GLY A 44 -13.82 -8.31 -22.71
C GLY A 44 -14.78 -8.47 -21.53
N GLN A 45 -14.52 -9.36 -20.58
CA GLN A 45 -15.36 -9.52 -19.39
C GLN A 45 -15.15 -8.35 -18.42
N PRO A 46 -16.20 -7.85 -17.74
CA PRO A 46 -16.04 -6.83 -16.72
C PRO A 46 -15.29 -7.40 -15.50
N VAL A 47 -14.43 -6.58 -14.91
CA VAL A 47 -13.84 -6.85 -13.59
C VAL A 47 -14.95 -6.69 -12.55
N THR A 48 -15.37 -7.81 -11.96
CA THR A 48 -16.43 -7.82 -10.94
C THR A 48 -16.10 -6.87 -9.79
N GLY A 49 -17.08 -6.03 -9.43
CA GLY A 49 -16.95 -5.11 -8.31
C GLY A 49 -16.01 -3.93 -8.54
N LEU A 50 -15.59 -3.64 -9.79
CA LEU A 50 -14.73 -2.51 -10.11
C LEU A 50 -15.32 -1.64 -11.22
N ARG A 51 -15.52 -0.36 -10.91
CA ARG A 51 -16.06 0.61 -11.87
C ARG A 51 -15.21 1.87 -11.91
N LEU A 52 -14.89 2.36 -13.11
CA LEU A 52 -14.29 3.68 -13.30
C LEU A 52 -15.38 4.75 -13.13
N ALA A 53 -15.36 5.44 -11.99
CA ALA A 53 -16.34 6.48 -11.66
C ALA A 53 -15.96 7.86 -12.21
N LYS A 54 -14.66 8.15 -12.34
CA LYS A 54 -14.18 9.45 -12.84
C LYS A 54 -12.80 9.35 -13.48
N GLY A 55 -12.56 10.20 -14.48
CA GLY A 55 -11.24 10.39 -15.09
C GLY A 55 -10.96 9.40 -16.21
N ARG A 56 -9.69 9.30 -16.62
CA ARG A 56 -9.25 8.35 -17.66
C ARG A 56 -8.58 7.16 -17.00
N HIS A 57 -8.93 5.96 -17.45
CA HIS A 57 -8.36 4.69 -16.96
C HIS A 57 -6.83 4.75 -16.81
N LEU A 58 -6.34 4.36 -15.63
CA LEU A 58 -4.92 4.30 -15.25
C LEU A 58 -4.14 5.60 -15.47
N LYS A 59 -4.81 6.75 -15.52
CA LYS A 59 -4.16 8.06 -15.53
C LYS A 59 -4.34 8.75 -14.19
N SER A 60 -3.39 9.62 -13.86
CA SER A 60 -3.52 10.53 -12.72
C SER A 60 -4.88 11.23 -12.75
N GLY A 61 -5.60 11.17 -11.64
CA GLY A 61 -6.97 11.69 -11.51
C GLY A 61 -8.08 10.67 -11.76
N ALA A 62 -7.77 9.46 -12.24
CA ALA A 62 -8.72 8.35 -12.28
C ALA A 62 -9.23 8.02 -10.88
N ARG A 63 -10.52 7.72 -10.77
CA ARG A 63 -11.15 7.22 -9.54
C ARG A 63 -12.03 6.04 -9.86
N TYR A 64 -11.77 4.96 -9.16
CA TYR A 64 -12.54 3.74 -9.21
C TYR A 64 -13.40 3.62 -7.96
N GLU A 65 -14.59 3.08 -8.12
CA GLU A 65 -15.39 2.53 -7.04
C GLU A 65 -15.18 1.02 -7.03
N ILE A 66 -15.00 0.50 -5.82
CA ILE A 66 -14.84 -0.92 -5.57
C ILE A 66 -15.96 -1.34 -4.62
N ASP A 67 -16.72 -2.34 -5.04
CA ASP A 67 -17.81 -2.87 -4.23
C ASP A 67 -17.21 -3.48 -2.95
N GLY A 68 -17.75 -3.07 -1.81
CA GLY A 68 -17.39 -3.65 -0.53
C GLY A 68 -17.95 -5.06 -0.38
N PRO A 69 -17.46 -5.83 0.62
CA PRO A 69 -18.08 -7.11 0.99
C PRO A 69 -19.52 -6.95 1.50
N ASP A 70 -19.89 -5.74 1.93
CA ASP A 70 -21.23 -5.35 2.39
C ASP A 70 -21.67 -4.07 1.66
N ASP A 71 -22.97 -3.93 1.38
CA ASP A 71 -23.56 -2.79 0.68
C ASP A 71 -23.33 -1.46 1.41
N ALA A 72 -23.08 -1.53 2.72
CA ALA A 72 -22.76 -0.39 3.56
C ALA A 72 -21.28 0.04 3.49
N GLU A 73 -20.39 -0.81 2.98
CA GLU A 73 -18.98 -0.50 2.81
C GLU A 73 -18.71 0.05 1.41
N ARG A 74 -18.18 1.27 1.36
CA ARG A 74 -17.78 1.91 0.10
C ARG A 74 -16.28 2.08 0.06
N MET A 75 -15.68 1.55 -1.00
CA MET A 75 -14.27 1.71 -1.26
C MET A 75 -14.06 2.49 -2.55
N THR A 76 -13.19 3.49 -2.51
CA THR A 76 -12.75 4.21 -3.71
C THR A 76 -11.24 4.15 -3.82
N LEU A 77 -10.75 3.99 -5.05
CA LEU A 77 -9.33 3.97 -5.37
C LEU A 77 -9.03 5.09 -6.37
N GLY A 78 -8.19 6.03 -5.99
CA GLY A 78 -7.74 7.15 -6.82
C GLY A 78 -6.31 6.96 -7.30
N ILE A 79 -6.06 7.19 -8.58
CA ILE A 79 -4.70 7.20 -9.13
C ILE A 79 -4.09 8.59 -8.96
N ARG A 80 -2.98 8.68 -8.24
CA ARG A 80 -2.19 9.91 -8.04
C ARG A 80 -1.00 9.98 -9.00
N GLU A 81 -0.34 8.84 -9.22
CA GLU A 81 0.73 8.70 -10.21
C GLU A 81 0.66 7.29 -10.81
N TRP A 82 0.88 7.19 -12.12
CA TRP A 82 0.90 5.92 -12.83
C TRP A 82 1.97 5.95 -13.92
N ARG A 83 3.21 5.65 -13.53
CA ARG A 83 4.39 5.69 -14.40
C ARG A 83 5.34 4.54 -14.08
N ARG A 84 5.46 3.60 -15.01
CA ARG A 84 6.21 2.34 -14.86
C ARG A 84 7.65 2.51 -14.37
N THR A 85 8.34 3.52 -14.88
CA THR A 85 9.75 3.80 -14.59
C THR A 85 9.97 4.81 -13.47
N LYS A 86 8.90 5.45 -12.97
CA LYS A 86 9.02 6.53 -11.96
C LYS A 86 8.32 6.15 -10.66
N ALA A 87 7.00 6.00 -10.68
CA ALA A 87 6.23 5.58 -9.53
C ALA A 87 4.80 5.19 -9.89
N VAL A 88 4.23 4.33 -9.06
CA VAL A 88 2.78 4.19 -8.87
C VAL A 88 2.43 4.80 -7.53
N GLU A 89 1.45 5.68 -7.51
CA GLU A 89 0.86 6.19 -6.28
C GLU A 89 -0.66 6.13 -6.38
N VAL A 90 -1.27 5.48 -5.39
CA VAL A 90 -2.71 5.32 -5.29
C VAL A 90 -3.19 5.79 -3.92
N GLU A 91 -4.39 6.35 -3.90
CA GLU A 91 -5.10 6.73 -2.68
C GLU A 91 -6.39 5.92 -2.58
N GLN A 92 -6.49 5.11 -1.55
CA GLN A 92 -7.68 4.36 -1.20
C GLN A 92 -8.43 5.12 -0.11
N LEU A 93 -9.75 5.25 -0.27
CA LEU A 93 -10.66 5.75 0.75
C LEU A 93 -11.71 4.67 1.00
N VAL A 94 -11.79 4.24 2.25
CA VAL A 94 -12.76 3.26 2.75
C VAL A 94 -13.73 3.99 3.66
N THR A 95 -15.02 3.73 3.49
CA THR A 95 -16.09 4.22 4.36
C THR A 95 -16.95 3.02 4.75
N ALA A 96 -16.88 2.63 6.02
CA ALA A 96 -17.71 1.60 6.62
C ALA A 96 -18.48 2.16 7.83
N PRO A 97 -19.54 1.49 8.31
CA PRO A 97 -20.38 1.98 9.40
C PRO A 97 -19.66 2.28 10.72
N ASP A 98 -18.60 1.53 11.02
CA ASP A 98 -17.85 1.63 12.27
C ASP A 98 -16.49 2.33 12.12
N LEU A 99 -15.97 2.37 10.89
CA LEU A 99 -14.65 2.91 10.59
C LEU A 99 -14.56 3.44 9.16
N SER A 100 -14.03 4.65 9.05
CA SER A 100 -13.60 5.24 7.78
C SER A 100 -12.09 5.43 7.78
N GLY A 101 -11.48 5.37 6.60
CA GLY A 101 -10.04 5.45 6.48
C GLY A 101 -9.58 5.93 5.12
N ARG A 102 -8.44 6.60 5.10
CA ARG A 102 -7.72 6.96 3.88
C ARG A 102 -6.32 6.38 3.97
N LEU A 103 -5.90 5.69 2.92
CA LEU A 103 -4.59 5.09 2.76
C LEU A 103 -3.97 5.53 1.43
N THR A 104 -2.78 6.10 1.46
CA THR A 104 -1.97 6.36 0.27
C THR A 104 -0.84 5.34 0.24
N LEU A 105 -0.69 4.67 -0.91
CA LEU A 105 0.39 3.73 -1.18
C LEU A 105 1.22 4.26 -2.35
N ARG A 106 2.54 4.29 -2.19
CA ARG A 106 3.47 4.69 -3.24
C ARG A 106 4.56 3.64 -3.40
N LEU A 107 4.72 3.14 -4.63
CA LEU A 107 5.85 2.32 -5.05
C LEU A 107 6.72 3.12 -6.01
N ALA A 108 7.99 3.35 -5.64
CA ALA A 108 8.95 4.00 -6.52
C ALA A 108 9.55 2.99 -7.51
N SER A 109 9.58 3.38 -8.79
CA SER A 109 10.11 2.62 -9.91
C SER A 109 9.59 1.16 -9.97
N PRO A 110 8.31 0.91 -10.32
CA PRO A 110 7.75 -0.43 -10.44
C PRO A 110 8.62 -1.48 -11.17
N ASP A 111 9.35 -1.10 -12.23
CA ASP A 111 10.26 -2.02 -12.93
C ASP A 111 11.51 -2.41 -12.12
N ARG A 112 11.91 -1.55 -11.17
CA ARG A 112 13.04 -1.77 -10.26
C ARG A 112 12.65 -1.27 -8.86
N PRO A 113 11.77 -2.00 -8.15
CA PRO A 113 11.20 -1.55 -6.89
C PRO A 113 12.28 -1.18 -5.87
N GLY A 114 12.41 0.12 -5.56
CA GLY A 114 13.42 0.59 -4.62
C GLY A 114 12.85 1.00 -3.27
N LEU A 115 11.62 1.50 -3.27
CA LEU A 115 11.01 2.10 -2.10
C LEU A 115 9.49 1.91 -2.14
N LEU A 116 8.95 1.37 -1.05
CA LEU A 116 7.53 1.32 -0.77
C LEU A 116 7.20 2.24 0.40
N GLU A 117 6.21 3.10 0.23
CA GLU A 117 5.70 3.99 1.28
C GLU A 117 4.19 3.84 1.41
N ALA A 118 3.73 3.83 2.66
CA ALA A 118 2.32 3.83 2.99
C ALA A 118 2.05 4.94 4.02
N ARG A 119 0.95 5.67 3.87
CA ARG A 119 0.49 6.66 4.84
C ARG A 119 -1.01 6.57 4.96
N GLY A 120 -1.52 6.55 6.18
CA GLY A 120 -2.95 6.44 6.38
C GLY A 120 -3.45 7.19 7.59
N ARG A 121 -4.75 7.42 7.59
CA ARG A 121 -5.53 7.92 8.71
C ARG A 121 -6.84 7.16 8.77
N MET A 122 -7.30 6.94 9.97
CA MET A 122 -8.57 6.27 10.26
C MET A 122 -9.37 7.16 11.22
N TRP A 123 -10.68 7.14 11.10
CA TRP A 123 -11.62 7.85 11.95
C TRP A 123 -12.92 7.05 12.07
N GLY A 124 -13.52 7.04 13.25
CA GLY A 124 -14.85 6.46 13.44
C GLY A 124 -15.95 7.35 12.90
N PRO A 125 -17.22 6.99 13.14
CA PRO A 125 -18.39 7.74 12.69
C PRO A 125 -18.38 9.18 13.20
N ASP A 126 -19.15 10.04 12.52
CA ASP A 126 -19.32 11.42 12.97
C ASP A 126 -19.85 11.46 14.41
N GLY A 127 -19.28 12.36 15.21
CA GLY A 127 -19.57 12.46 16.65
C GLY A 127 -18.81 11.47 17.56
N SER A 128 -18.11 10.47 17.03
CA SER A 128 -17.40 9.45 17.85
C SER A 128 -16.13 9.95 18.58
N GLY A 129 -15.76 11.22 18.40
CA GLY A 129 -14.68 11.88 19.13
C GLY A 129 -13.26 11.48 18.70
N ALA A 130 -12.27 11.95 19.45
CA ALA A 130 -10.85 11.80 19.12
C ALA A 130 -10.29 10.39 19.36
N LEU A 131 -10.94 9.58 20.22
CA LEU A 131 -10.53 8.21 20.55
C LEU A 131 -10.79 7.20 19.42
N ARG A 132 -11.52 7.58 18.38
CA ARG A 132 -11.69 6.76 17.18
C ARG A 132 -10.78 7.20 16.03
N ARG A 133 -9.83 8.10 16.29
CA ARG A 133 -8.94 8.66 15.26
C ARG A 133 -7.52 8.12 15.41
N GLY A 134 -6.99 7.61 14.31
CA GLY A 134 -5.62 7.10 14.25
C GLY A 134 -4.92 7.56 12.98
N SER A 135 -3.60 7.52 13.00
CA SER A 135 -2.78 7.73 11.80
C SER A 135 -1.61 6.76 11.77
N GLY A 136 -1.20 6.38 10.58
CA GLY A 136 -0.13 5.43 10.35
C GLY A 136 0.78 5.88 9.23
N LYS A 137 2.04 5.47 9.30
CA LYS A 137 2.95 5.49 8.16
C LYS A 137 3.86 4.28 8.18
N ALA A 138 4.16 3.75 7.02
CA ALA A 138 5.16 2.72 6.84
C ALA A 138 6.09 3.08 5.68
N ARG A 139 7.31 2.59 5.75
CA ARG A 139 8.34 2.75 4.74
C ARG A 139 9.18 1.47 4.68
N ALA A 140 9.39 0.94 3.50
CA ALA A 140 10.32 -0.14 3.23
C ALA A 140 11.30 0.29 2.13
N ASP A 141 12.57 0.44 2.51
CA ASP A 141 13.67 0.59 1.58
C ASP A 141 14.09 -0.81 1.12
N LEU A 142 13.69 -1.18 -0.10
CA LEU A 142 13.85 -2.53 -0.62
C LEU A 142 15.32 -2.82 -0.97
N VAL A 143 16.08 -1.80 -1.39
CA VAL A 143 17.51 -1.93 -1.65
C VAL A 143 18.26 -2.23 -0.35
N ALA A 144 17.98 -1.48 0.71
CA ALA A 144 18.53 -1.75 2.03
C ALA A 144 18.05 -3.10 2.60
N TRP A 145 16.81 -3.50 2.30
CA TRP A 145 16.26 -4.80 2.68
C TRP A 145 17.07 -5.95 2.08
N TRP A 146 17.24 -5.99 0.76
CA TRP A 146 17.98 -7.07 0.12
C TRP A 146 19.45 -7.07 0.52
N SER A 147 20.07 -5.89 0.66
CA SER A 147 21.44 -5.77 1.17
C SER A 147 21.58 -6.37 2.58
N ALA A 148 20.58 -6.18 3.45
CA ALA A 148 20.59 -6.73 4.80
C ALA A 148 20.32 -8.25 4.82
N ALA A 149 19.57 -8.78 3.86
CA ALA A 149 19.26 -10.20 3.76
C ALA A 149 20.47 -11.05 3.34
N THR A 150 21.39 -10.48 2.55
CA THR A 150 22.59 -11.16 2.03
C THR A 150 23.83 -10.96 2.90
N LEU A 151 23.69 -10.33 4.09
CA LEU A 151 24.82 -10.13 4.99
C LEU A 151 25.35 -11.49 5.50
N PRO A 152 26.68 -11.69 5.53
CA PRO A 152 27.27 -12.90 6.08
C PRO A 152 26.85 -13.16 7.54
N PRO A 153 26.85 -14.43 7.98
CA PRO A 153 26.78 -14.77 9.40
C PRO A 153 27.85 -14.00 10.20
N GLY A 154 27.48 -13.48 11.37
CA GLY A 154 28.39 -12.69 12.21
C GLY A 154 28.58 -11.22 11.80
N ALA A 155 28.15 -10.80 10.59
CA ALA A 155 28.20 -9.39 10.22
C ALA A 155 27.27 -8.54 11.14
N PRO A 156 27.68 -7.33 11.54
CA PRO A 156 26.84 -6.47 12.36
C PRO A 156 25.54 -6.12 11.62
N PRO A 157 24.40 -6.03 12.32
CA PRO A 157 23.15 -5.62 11.69
C PRO A 157 23.23 -4.17 11.20
N ALA A 158 22.46 -3.85 10.15
CA ALA A 158 22.33 -2.48 9.69
C ALA A 158 21.86 -1.56 10.82
N ALA A 159 22.49 -0.38 10.93
CA ALA A 159 22.18 0.61 11.96
C ALA A 159 20.72 1.07 11.93
N ARG A 160 20.09 1.05 10.75
CA ARG A 160 18.67 1.35 10.56
C ARG A 160 17.94 0.12 10.04
N ALA A 161 16.73 -0.10 10.54
CA ALA A 161 15.87 -1.14 10.00
C ALA A 161 15.43 -0.75 8.57
N PRO A 162 15.58 -1.65 7.59
CA PRO A 162 15.22 -1.36 6.20
C PRO A 162 13.71 -1.13 6.01
N ALA A 163 12.88 -1.71 6.88
CA ALA A 163 11.46 -1.42 6.91
C ALA A 163 10.99 -0.96 8.30
N THR A 164 10.11 0.03 8.31
CA THR A 164 9.58 0.63 9.54
C THR A 164 8.09 0.94 9.39
N ALA A 165 7.35 0.82 10.48
CA ALA A 165 5.98 1.30 10.58
C ALA A 165 5.78 2.07 11.89
N ARG A 166 4.96 3.10 11.84
CA ARG A 166 4.57 3.92 12.99
C ARG A 166 3.07 4.15 12.95
N VAL A 167 2.40 3.83 14.03
CA VAL A 167 0.98 4.12 14.25
C VAL A 167 0.84 5.06 15.44
N ARG A 168 0.03 6.09 15.30
CA ARG A 168 -0.26 7.09 16.33
C ARG A 168 -1.76 7.08 16.59
N HIS A 169 -2.10 7.01 17.87
CA HIS A 169 -3.45 7.08 18.40
C HIS A 169 -3.45 7.95 19.65
N LEU A 170 -4.61 8.44 20.10
CA LEU A 170 -4.67 9.25 21.32
C LEU A 170 -4.17 8.47 22.56
N LEU A 171 -4.44 7.16 22.60
CA LEU A 171 -4.03 6.27 23.69
C LEU A 171 -2.53 5.96 23.68
N GLY A 172 -1.85 6.13 22.55
CA GLY A 172 -0.44 5.78 22.45
C GLY A 172 0.11 5.70 21.03
N GLU A 173 1.37 5.31 20.96
CA GLU A 173 2.12 5.20 19.72
C GLU A 173 2.78 3.82 19.62
N GLY A 174 2.60 3.16 18.48
CA GLY A 174 3.32 1.93 18.13
C GLY A 174 4.41 2.23 17.11
N ARG A 175 5.62 1.70 17.33
CA ARG A 175 6.71 1.71 16.36
C ARG A 175 7.19 0.29 16.13
N LEU A 176 7.20 -0.12 14.87
CA LEU A 176 7.65 -1.41 14.42
C LEU A 176 8.89 -1.23 13.52
N TYR A 177 9.91 -2.01 13.77
CA TYR A 177 11.13 -2.07 12.98
C TYR A 177 11.30 -3.48 12.43
N LEU A 178 11.37 -3.63 11.12
CA LEU A 178 11.41 -4.90 10.42
C LEU A 178 12.78 -5.12 9.82
N ARG A 179 13.31 -6.33 10.01
CA ARG A 179 14.57 -6.77 9.41
C ARG A 179 14.37 -8.11 8.71
N PRO A 180 15.03 -8.34 7.56
CA PRO A 180 15.03 -9.66 6.95
C PRO A 180 15.82 -10.64 7.82
N ARG A 181 15.33 -11.87 7.88
CA ARG A 181 16.09 -13.02 8.32
C ARG A 181 17.18 -13.26 7.28
N ARG A 182 18.41 -13.43 7.74
CA ARG A 182 19.55 -13.79 6.90
C ARG A 182 19.37 -15.23 6.42
N ALA A 183 19.76 -15.49 5.17
CA ALA A 183 19.85 -16.85 4.64
C ALA A 183 20.96 -17.63 5.35
#